data_AF-A0A2D6LTM6-F1
#
_entry.id   AF-A0A2D6LTM6-F1
#
_cell.length_a   1.000
_cell.length_b   1.000
_cell.length_c   1.000
_cell.angle_alpha   90.00
_cell.angle_beta   90.00
_cell.angle_gamma   90.00
#
_symmetry.space_group_name_H-M   'P 1'
#
loop_
_entity.id
_entity.type
_entity.pdbx_description
1 polymer ?
#
loop_
_entity_poly.entity_id
_entity_poly.type
_entity_poly.pdbx_seq_one_letter_code
_entity_poly.pdbx_strand_id
1 'polypeptide(L)'
;MLTKELLKDHFYTAYFIDNNRENIEVLYTNEEKDKMFTCIIPFNKEHGQYKILNEFISLDQLHENTYQKKQDERAHFEKTVMGIAKKEGMVFDEHKLDSKFFPLLVKAIFEDNNEDHLFATKIALLELDKIKNAPNNDTKKKLRQSKNMISTLQAAFDLVKNN
;
A
#
# COMPACT_ATOMS: atom_id res chain seq x y z
N MET A 1 30.70 -23.43 -2.32
CA MET A 1 29.85 -24.16 -3.27
C MET A 1 28.94 -25.08 -2.50
N LEU A 2 27.71 -25.31 -2.96
CA LEU A 2 26.78 -26.24 -2.30
C LEU A 2 27.31 -27.67 -2.35
N THR A 3 27.29 -28.35 -1.21
CA THR A 3 27.60 -29.78 -1.10
C THR A 3 26.39 -30.52 -0.52
N LYS A 4 26.27 -31.81 -0.84
CA LYS A 4 25.19 -32.65 -0.33
C LYS A 4 25.23 -32.79 1.19
N GLU A 5 26.43 -32.92 1.76
CA GLU A 5 26.64 -33.01 3.21
C GLU A 5 26.14 -31.75 3.93
N LEU A 6 26.46 -30.57 3.39
CA LEU A 6 26.00 -29.30 3.95
C LEU A 6 24.48 -29.18 3.95
N LEU A 7 23.83 -29.46 2.81
CA LEU A 7 22.38 -29.29 2.70
C LEU A 7 21.58 -30.29 3.52
N LYS A 8 22.15 -31.45 3.86
CA LYS A 8 21.44 -32.50 4.60
C LYS A 8 20.86 -32.04 5.94
N ASP A 9 21.65 -31.30 6.71
CA ASP A 9 21.27 -30.87 8.07
C ASP A 9 21.02 -29.35 8.19
N HIS A 10 21.32 -28.60 7.12
CA HIS A 10 21.31 -27.14 7.11
C HIS A 10 20.47 -26.51 5.99
N PHE A 11 19.89 -27.28 5.07
CA PHE A 11 18.97 -26.73 4.08
C PHE A 11 17.74 -26.12 4.77
N TYR A 12 17.37 -24.90 4.37
CA TYR A 12 16.21 -24.21 4.90
C TYR A 12 15.13 -24.05 3.83
N THR A 13 15.46 -23.38 2.71
CA THR A 13 14.54 -23.22 1.59
C THR A 13 15.29 -22.88 0.31
N ALA A 14 14.58 -22.92 -0.82
CA ALA A 14 15.04 -22.35 -2.07
C ALA A 14 13.84 -21.79 -2.84
N TYR A 15 14.09 -20.81 -3.71
CA TYR A 15 13.09 -20.19 -4.58
C TYR A 15 13.76 -19.53 -5.80
N PHE A 16 12.99 -19.29 -6.85
CA PHE A 16 13.45 -18.51 -8.01
C PHE A 16 13.51 -17.02 -7.67
N ILE A 17 14.55 -16.33 -8.12
CA ILE A 17 14.76 -14.90 -7.86
C ILE A 17 14.47 -13.99 -9.04
N ASP A 18 14.43 -14.54 -10.25
CA ASP A 18 14.11 -13.78 -11.45
C ASP A 18 12.77 -14.21 -12.06
N ASN A 19 12.22 -13.36 -12.92
CA ASN A 19 10.92 -13.60 -13.55
C ASN A 19 10.96 -14.75 -14.56
N ASN A 20 12.10 -14.97 -15.20
CA ASN A 20 12.30 -16.03 -16.18
C ASN A 20 12.56 -17.40 -15.54
N ARG A 21 12.76 -17.44 -14.21
CA ARG A 21 13.10 -18.62 -13.42
C ARG A 21 14.43 -19.25 -13.85
N GLU A 22 15.41 -18.42 -14.15
CA GLU A 22 16.75 -18.81 -14.60
C GLU A 22 17.72 -19.04 -13.43
N ASN A 23 17.48 -18.42 -12.28
CA ASN A 23 18.34 -18.45 -11.11
C ASN A 23 17.52 -18.80 -9.86
N ILE A 24 18.12 -19.64 -9.03
CA ILE A 24 17.58 -20.11 -7.76
C ILE A 24 18.48 -19.59 -6.65
N GLU A 25 17.87 -18.98 -5.65
CA GLU A 25 18.54 -18.66 -4.41
C GLU A 25 18.27 -19.78 -3.41
N VAL A 26 19.35 -20.36 -2.89
CA VAL A 26 19.34 -21.45 -1.90
C VAL A 26 19.74 -20.88 -0.55
N LEU A 27 18.87 -21.07 0.42
CA LEU A 27 19.01 -20.61 1.78
C LEU A 27 19.36 -21.79 2.67
N TYR A 28 20.48 -21.70 3.38
CA TYR A 28 20.96 -22.72 4.31
C TYR A 28 21.62 -22.09 5.53
N THR A 29 21.68 -22.83 6.64
CA THR A 29 22.33 -22.34 7.86
C THR A 29 23.81 -22.73 7.91
N ASN A 30 24.55 -22.16 8.86
CA ASN A 30 25.84 -22.70 9.28
C ASN A 30 25.68 -23.96 10.16
N GLU A 31 26.81 -24.57 10.52
CA GLU A 31 26.87 -25.75 11.42
C GLU A 31 26.18 -25.50 12.77
N GLU A 32 26.34 -24.30 13.34
CA GLU A 32 25.76 -23.91 14.64
C GLU A 32 24.28 -23.47 14.54
N LYS A 33 23.73 -23.37 13.32
CA LYS A 33 22.36 -22.93 13.01
C LYS A 33 21.99 -21.53 13.52
N ASP A 34 22.97 -20.67 13.79
CA ASP A 34 22.77 -19.30 14.28
C ASP A 34 22.78 -18.26 13.14
N LYS A 35 23.34 -18.61 11.98
CA LYS A 35 23.49 -17.71 10.83
C LYS A 35 22.89 -18.30 9.56
N MET A 36 22.28 -17.42 8.78
CA MET A 36 21.72 -17.74 7.48
C MET A 36 22.68 -17.36 6.37
N PHE A 37 22.94 -18.30 5.47
CA PHE A 37 23.70 -18.10 4.26
C PHE A 37 22.82 -18.28 3.02
N THR A 38 23.26 -17.64 1.95
CA THR A 38 22.63 -17.72 0.63
C THR A 38 23.64 -18.15 -0.42
N CYS A 39 23.18 -18.90 -1.41
CA CYS A 39 23.94 -19.22 -2.60
C CYS A 39 23.00 -19.16 -3.81
N ILE A 40 23.39 -18.39 -4.82
CA ILE A 40 22.66 -18.31 -6.10
C ILE A 40 23.23 -19.35 -7.04
N ILE A 41 22.37 -20.19 -7.60
CA ILE A 41 22.71 -21.20 -8.60
C ILE A 41 21.84 -21.04 -9.85
N PRO A 42 22.35 -21.37 -11.04
CA PRO A 42 21.52 -21.38 -12.25
C PRO A 42 20.54 -22.57 -12.22
N PHE A 43 19.32 -22.35 -12.66
CA PHE A 43 18.35 -23.40 -12.94
C PHE A 43 18.71 -24.11 -14.24
N ASN A 44 19.45 -25.21 -14.09
CA ASN A 44 19.79 -26.09 -15.20
C ASN A 44 19.81 -27.53 -14.69
N LYS A 45 18.91 -28.37 -15.22
CA LYS A 45 18.75 -29.77 -14.80
C LYS A 45 20.04 -30.60 -14.96
N GLU A 46 20.91 -30.21 -15.87
CA GLU A 46 22.19 -30.88 -16.08
C GLU A 46 23.32 -30.37 -15.17
N HIS A 47 23.14 -29.20 -14.55
CA HIS A 47 24.15 -28.58 -13.71
C HIS A 47 24.27 -29.29 -12.36
N GLY A 48 25.51 -29.61 -11.95
CA GLY A 48 25.77 -30.40 -10.74
C GLY A 48 25.15 -29.82 -9.46
N GLN A 49 25.14 -28.49 -9.31
CA GLN A 49 24.55 -27.85 -8.13
C GLN A 49 23.03 -27.96 -8.08
N TYR A 50 22.35 -27.93 -9.22
CA TYR A 50 20.90 -28.15 -9.26
C TYR A 50 20.58 -29.61 -8.96
N LYS A 51 21.38 -30.57 -9.46
CA LYS A 51 21.22 -31.99 -9.14
C LYS A 51 21.29 -32.24 -7.63
N ILE A 52 22.22 -31.58 -6.93
CA ILE A 52 22.33 -31.63 -5.46
C ILE A 52 21.07 -31.02 -4.81
N LEU A 53 20.64 -29.83 -5.23
CA LEU A 53 19.47 -29.17 -4.66
C LEU A 53 18.18 -29.99 -4.85
N ASN A 54 18.01 -30.62 -6.01
CA ASN A 54 16.83 -31.40 -6.38
C ASN A 54 16.63 -32.66 -5.53
N GLU A 55 17.62 -33.05 -4.71
CA GLU A 55 17.47 -34.10 -3.70
C GLU A 55 16.72 -33.62 -2.43
N PHE A 56 16.70 -32.31 -2.17
CA PHE A 56 16.14 -31.70 -0.96
C PHE A 56 14.83 -30.95 -1.20
N ILE A 57 14.59 -30.50 -2.44
CA ILE A 57 13.40 -29.75 -2.81
C ILE A 57 12.93 -30.15 -4.22
N SER A 58 11.62 -30.34 -4.38
CA SER A 58 11.03 -30.62 -5.69
C SER A 58 10.85 -29.31 -6.49
N LEU A 59 10.73 -29.44 -7.81
CA LEU A 59 10.43 -28.28 -8.66
C LEU A 59 9.08 -27.63 -8.30
N ASP A 60 8.08 -28.43 -7.91
CA ASP A 60 6.77 -27.93 -7.49
C ASP A 60 6.90 -27.13 -6.19
N GLN A 61 7.64 -27.65 -5.20
CA GLN A 61 7.92 -26.92 -3.96
C GLN A 61 8.70 -25.64 -4.22
N LEU A 62 9.62 -25.65 -5.19
CA LEU A 62 10.38 -24.47 -5.58
C LEU A 62 9.44 -23.39 -6.16
N HIS A 63 8.44 -23.77 -6.96
CA HIS A 63 7.41 -22.86 -7.45
C HIS A 63 6.50 -22.33 -6.34
N GLU A 64 6.09 -23.19 -5.41
CA GLU A 64 5.29 -22.79 -4.26
C GLU A 64 6.04 -21.81 -3.37
N ASN A 65 7.29 -22.12 -3.00
CA ASN A 65 8.13 -21.23 -2.20
C ASN A 65 8.34 -19.88 -2.89
N THR A 66 8.53 -19.88 -4.21
CA THR A 66 8.64 -18.64 -5.00
C THR A 66 7.36 -17.82 -4.93
N TYR A 67 6.20 -18.48 -5.01
CA TYR A 67 4.91 -17.80 -4.91
C TYR A 67 4.69 -17.19 -3.52
N GLN A 68 4.90 -17.98 -2.46
CA GLN A 68 4.76 -17.53 -1.07
C GLN A 68 5.71 -16.34 -0.79
N LYS A 69 6.98 -16.45 -1.19
CA LYS A 69 7.94 -15.36 -1.02
C LYS A 69 7.49 -14.06 -1.70
N LYS A 70 7.01 -14.13 -2.95
CA LYS A 70 6.50 -12.95 -3.66
C LYS A 70 5.28 -12.32 -2.97
N GLN A 71 4.41 -13.14 -2.37
CA GLN A 71 3.28 -12.63 -1.59
C GLN A 71 3.76 -11.92 -0.32
N ASP A 72 4.69 -12.53 0.42
CA ASP A 72 5.22 -11.96 1.66
C ASP A 72 5.99 -10.66 1.40
N GLU A 73 6.86 -10.65 0.39
CA GLU A 73 7.60 -9.45 -0.04
C GLU A 73 6.64 -8.32 -0.41
N ARG A 74 5.57 -8.62 -1.15
CA ARG A 74 4.53 -7.65 -1.50
C ARG A 74 3.82 -7.11 -0.26
N ALA A 75 3.39 -7.98 0.65
CA ALA A 75 2.71 -7.57 1.87
C ALA A 75 3.60 -6.69 2.76
N HIS A 76 4.89 -7.03 2.89
CA HIS A 76 5.86 -6.22 3.62
C HIS A 76 6.13 -4.87 2.96
N PHE A 77 6.24 -4.85 1.63
CA PHE A 77 6.41 -3.61 0.88
C PHE A 77 5.19 -2.69 1.06
N GLU A 78 3.98 -3.20 0.85
CA GLU A 78 2.73 -2.46 1.03
C GLU A 78 2.62 -1.90 2.46
N LYS A 79 2.91 -2.72 3.48
CA LYS A 79 2.89 -2.28 4.89
C LYS A 79 3.90 -1.17 5.16
N THR A 80 5.10 -1.27 4.61
CA THR A 80 6.16 -0.26 4.78
C THR A 80 5.77 1.05 4.10
N VAL A 81 5.31 0.99 2.84
CA VAL A 81 4.85 2.15 2.08
C VAL A 81 3.68 2.84 2.79
N MET A 82 2.69 2.08 3.25
CA MET A 82 1.56 2.64 4.01
C MET A 82 2.01 3.28 5.33
N GLY A 83 2.97 2.67 6.04
CA GLY A 83 3.55 3.23 7.25
C GLY A 83 4.24 4.58 7.01
N ILE A 84 5.04 4.68 5.94
CA ILE A 84 5.69 5.93 5.52
C ILE A 84 4.64 6.97 5.11
N ALA A 85 3.68 6.58 4.26
CA ALA A 85 2.65 7.48 3.78
C ALA A 85 1.80 8.05 4.92
N LYS A 86 1.45 7.24 5.93
CA LYS A 86 0.78 7.72 7.14
C LYS A 86 1.66 8.68 7.95
N LYS A 87 2.93 8.34 8.18
CA LYS A 87 3.88 9.18 8.93
C LYS A 87 4.10 10.55 8.28
N GLU A 88 4.22 10.56 6.95
CA GLU A 88 4.41 11.80 6.20
C GLU A 88 3.11 12.60 6.05
N GLY A 89 1.95 12.00 6.33
CA GLY A 89 0.64 12.63 6.18
C GLY A 89 0.13 12.62 4.73
N MET A 90 0.65 11.72 3.90
CA MET A 90 0.23 11.51 2.51
C MET A 90 -1.08 10.73 2.42
N VAL A 91 -1.43 9.96 3.46
CA VAL A 91 -2.70 9.23 3.57
C VAL A 91 -3.42 9.69 4.83
N PHE A 92 -4.67 10.11 4.67
CA PHE A 92 -5.53 10.50 5.79
C PHE A 92 -6.15 9.26 6.44
N ASP A 93 -6.07 9.20 7.76
CA ASP A 93 -6.80 8.23 8.57
C ASP A 93 -8.01 8.96 9.16
N GLU A 94 -9.21 8.64 8.70
CA GLU A 94 -10.46 9.29 9.10
C GLU A 94 -10.72 9.25 10.62
N HIS A 95 -10.11 8.29 11.31
CA HIS A 95 -10.23 8.11 12.76
C HIS A 95 -9.09 8.77 13.56
N LYS A 96 -8.06 9.28 12.89
CA LYS A 96 -6.91 9.96 13.50
C LYS A 96 -6.54 11.19 12.68
N LEU A 97 -7.29 12.27 12.88
CA LEU A 97 -6.94 13.58 12.34
C LEU A 97 -5.61 14.04 12.97
N ASP A 98 -4.50 13.87 12.25
CA ASP A 98 -3.21 14.42 12.63
C ASP A 98 -3.25 15.97 12.56
N SER A 99 -2.46 16.62 13.40
CA SER A 99 -2.19 18.06 13.40
C SER A 99 -1.88 18.64 12.00
N LYS A 100 -1.29 17.85 11.10
CA LYS A 100 -1.02 18.23 9.70
C LYS A 100 -2.28 18.39 8.84
N PHE A 101 -3.41 17.82 9.25
CA PHE A 101 -4.68 17.94 8.54
C PHE A 101 -5.20 19.39 8.53
N PHE A 102 -5.15 20.08 9.68
CA PHE A 102 -5.74 21.42 9.80
C PHE A 102 -5.08 22.46 8.89
N PRO A 103 -3.74 22.53 8.76
CA PRO A 103 -3.11 23.37 7.74
C PRO A 103 -3.55 23.04 6.31
N LEU A 104 -3.71 21.75 5.97
CA LEU A 104 -4.16 21.36 4.64
C LEU A 104 -5.61 21.77 4.40
N LEU A 105 -6.49 21.61 5.39
CA LEU A 105 -7.87 22.07 5.30
C LEU A 105 -7.93 23.59 5.07
N VAL A 106 -7.13 24.37 5.80
CA VAL A 106 -7.06 25.83 5.60
C VAL A 106 -6.61 26.15 4.18
N LYS A 107 -5.55 25.49 3.68
CA LYS A 107 -5.12 25.67 2.28
C LYS A 107 -6.19 25.28 1.27
N ALA A 108 -6.88 24.16 1.48
CA ALA A 108 -7.98 23.73 0.64
C ALA A 108 -9.16 24.72 0.62
N ILE A 109 -9.39 25.45 1.72
CA ILE A 109 -10.45 26.45 1.79
C ILE A 109 -10.04 27.79 1.16
N PHE A 110 -8.80 28.23 1.38
CA PHE A 110 -8.37 29.59 1.07
C PHE A 110 -7.43 29.73 -0.13
N GLU A 111 -6.75 28.66 -0.52
CA GLU A 111 -5.72 28.67 -1.58
C GLU A 111 -6.07 27.79 -2.78
N ASP A 112 -6.94 26.78 -2.60
CA ASP A 112 -7.33 25.88 -3.67
C ASP A 112 -8.36 26.50 -4.63
N ASN A 113 -7.98 26.54 -5.90
CA ASN A 113 -8.79 27.08 -6.99
C ASN A 113 -9.19 25.99 -8.01
N ASN A 114 -9.05 24.71 -7.66
CA ASN A 114 -9.46 23.61 -8.51
C ASN A 114 -11.00 23.51 -8.58
N GLU A 115 -11.56 23.61 -9.78
CA GLU A 115 -13.00 23.54 -10.02
C GLU A 115 -13.61 22.19 -9.64
N ASP A 116 -12.88 21.09 -9.82
CA ASP A 116 -13.35 19.75 -9.46
C ASP A 116 -13.46 19.59 -7.93
N HIS A 117 -12.52 20.17 -7.18
CA HIS A 117 -12.56 20.16 -5.72
C HIS A 117 -13.72 21.01 -5.19
N LEU A 118 -13.96 22.17 -5.80
CA LEU A 118 -15.14 23.00 -5.52
C LEU A 118 -16.43 22.24 -5.79
N PHE A 119 -16.51 21.54 -6.93
CA PHE A 119 -17.68 20.75 -7.31
C PHE A 119 -17.93 19.58 -6.35
N ALA A 120 -16.89 18.80 -6.04
CA ALA A 120 -16.95 17.71 -5.08
C ALA A 120 -17.42 18.19 -3.69
N THR A 121 -16.90 19.34 -3.23
CA THR A 121 -17.29 19.92 -1.95
C THR A 121 -18.77 20.31 -1.92
N LYS A 122 -19.31 20.88 -3.02
CA LYS A 122 -20.74 21.20 -3.12
C LYS A 122 -21.62 19.96 -3.02
N ILE A 123 -21.24 18.86 -3.68
CA ILE A 123 -21.98 17.59 -3.61
C ILE A 123 -22.00 17.10 -2.17
N ALA A 124 -20.83 17.00 -1.54
CA ALA A 124 -20.71 16.52 -0.16
C ALA A 124 -21.54 17.36 0.82
N LEU A 125 -21.55 18.69 0.66
CA LEU A 125 -22.39 19.58 1.49
C LEU A 125 -23.88 19.38 1.24
N LEU A 126 -24.32 19.11 0.00
CA LEU A 126 -25.73 18.86 -0.32
C LEU A 126 -26.24 17.50 0.18
N GLU A 127 -25.34 16.55 0.39
CA GLU A 127 -25.65 15.23 0.96
C GLU A 127 -25.75 15.25 2.48
N LEU A 128 -25.16 16.25 3.15
CA LEU A 128 -25.26 16.41 4.60
C LEU A 128 -26.72 16.56 5.02
N ASP A 129 -27.23 15.69 5.90
CA ASP A 129 -28.65 15.64 6.27
C ASP A 129 -29.23 16.99 6.71
N LYS A 130 -28.44 17.78 7.47
CA LYS A 130 -28.84 19.13 7.92
C LYS A 130 -29.08 20.08 6.75
N ILE A 131 -28.34 19.96 5.67
CA ILE A 131 -28.48 20.79 4.47
C ILE A 131 -29.52 20.17 3.53
N LYS A 132 -29.44 18.86 3.28
CA LYS A 132 -30.37 18.10 2.44
C LYS A 132 -31.82 18.32 2.85
N ASN A 133 -32.11 18.28 4.15
CA ASN A 133 -33.46 18.40 4.68
C ASN A 133 -33.88 19.85 5.00
N ALA A 134 -33.01 20.84 4.77
CA ALA A 134 -33.34 22.25 4.98
C ALA A 134 -34.45 22.72 4.01
N PRO A 135 -35.48 23.46 4.45
CA PRO A 135 -36.55 23.93 3.56
C PRO A 135 -36.13 25.08 2.64
N ASN A 136 -34.99 25.74 2.91
CA ASN A 136 -34.57 26.95 2.23
C ASN A 136 -33.93 26.67 0.85
N ASN A 137 -34.78 26.56 -0.18
CA ASN A 137 -34.40 26.27 -1.56
C ASN A 137 -33.54 27.37 -2.21
N ASP A 138 -33.71 28.63 -1.82
CA ASP A 138 -32.93 29.74 -2.38
C ASP A 138 -31.48 29.70 -1.93
N THR A 139 -31.23 29.43 -0.64
CA THR A 139 -29.85 29.29 -0.14
C THR A 139 -29.20 28.00 -0.66
N LYS A 140 -29.96 26.92 -0.87
CA LYS A 140 -29.47 25.72 -1.60
C LYS A 140 -29.08 26.04 -3.04
N LYS A 141 -29.85 26.88 -3.73
CA LYS A 141 -29.50 27.36 -5.08
C LYS A 141 -28.22 28.17 -5.07
N LYS A 142 -28.04 29.07 -4.09
CA LYS A 142 -26.79 29.82 -3.89
C LYS A 142 -25.59 28.90 -3.68
N LEU A 143 -25.73 27.84 -2.88
CA LEU A 143 -24.67 26.83 -2.66
C LEU A 143 -24.29 26.13 -3.97
N ARG A 144 -25.26 25.74 -4.81
CA ARG A 144 -24.96 25.13 -6.12
C ARG A 144 -24.22 26.09 -7.06
N GLN A 145 -24.61 27.36 -7.05
CA GLN A 145 -24.12 28.40 -7.97
C GLN A 145 -22.87 29.14 -7.50
N SER A 146 -22.37 28.86 -6.30
CA SER A 146 -21.18 29.52 -5.75
C SER A 146 -19.96 29.31 -6.66
N LYS A 147 -19.08 30.30 -6.73
CA LYS A 147 -17.93 30.29 -7.65
C LYS A 147 -16.60 29.96 -6.99
N ASN A 148 -16.57 29.88 -5.66
CA ASN A 148 -15.37 29.59 -4.89
C ASN A 148 -15.72 28.89 -3.57
N MET A 149 -14.70 28.34 -2.92
CA MET A 149 -14.87 27.54 -1.71
C MET A 149 -15.51 28.34 -0.56
N ILE A 150 -15.09 29.61 -0.38
CA ILE A 150 -15.58 30.50 0.68
C ILE A 150 -17.09 30.72 0.56
N SER A 151 -17.59 31.14 -0.61
CA SER A 151 -19.02 31.40 -0.82
C SER A 151 -19.86 30.12 -0.73
N THR A 152 -19.29 28.97 -1.10
CA THR A 152 -19.93 27.66 -0.92
C THR A 152 -20.15 27.34 0.55
N LEU A 153 -19.10 27.48 1.37
CA LEU A 153 -19.16 27.22 2.81
C LEU A 153 -20.05 28.22 3.54
N GLN A 154 -20.03 29.50 3.16
CA GLN A 154 -20.94 30.51 3.71
C GLN A 154 -22.41 30.13 3.50
N ALA A 155 -22.79 29.76 2.27
CA ALA A 155 -24.16 29.32 1.99
C ALA A 155 -24.56 28.06 2.77
N ALA A 156 -23.61 27.14 2.97
CA ALA A 156 -23.82 25.96 3.82
C ALA A 156 -24.03 26.33 5.30
N PHE A 157 -23.21 27.23 5.85
CA PHE A 157 -23.36 27.70 7.23
C PHE A 157 -24.68 28.45 7.44
N ASP A 158 -25.11 29.26 6.48
CA ASP A 158 -26.40 29.95 6.53
C ASP A 158 -27.58 28.95 6.52
N LEU A 159 -27.48 27.87 5.75
CA LEU A 159 -28.50 26.81 5.76
C LEU A 159 -28.58 26.09 7.11
N VAL A 160 -27.44 25.84 7.74
CA VAL A 160 -27.40 25.16 9.05
C VAL A 160 -27.85 26.08 10.18
N LYS A 161 -27.53 27.38 10.11
CA LYS A 161 -27.89 28.37 11.14
C LYS A 161 -29.38 28.74 11.12
N ASN A 162 -30.01 28.68 9.95
CA ASN A 162 -31.43 29.05 9.76
C ASN A 162 -32.39 27.85 9.82
N ASN A 163 -31.88 26.66 10.16
CA ASN A 163 -32.65 25.47 10.51
C ASN A 163 -32.72 25.32 12.03
#